data_AF-A0A821GU20-F1
#
_entry.id   AF-A0A821GU20-F1
#
_cell.length_a   1.000
_cell.length_b   1.000
_cell.length_c   1.000
_cell.angle_alpha   90.00
_cell.angle_beta   90.00
_cell.angle_gamma   90.00
#
_symmetry.space_group_name_H-M   'P 1'
#
loop_
_entity.id
_entity.type
_entity.pdbx_description
1 polymer ?
#
loop_
_entity_poly.entity_id
_entity_poly.type
_entity_poly.pdbx_seq_one_letter_code
_entity_poly.pdbx_strand_id
1 'polypeptide(L)'
;MAEQNDQSFKNIEIIWVDCDPNIYDSTILFRNENWKVWCFNATRDATEALQTDQISPANVRCIITSMMERTGGRERGLRNGLEMLDDMKLIWKRNNLSCSPLIAIISRKTDVQKCKEHGAEIVVIGDRAKLQRDIITRLKQSSDIYYRLQWRDPSLLPCENLRDIAHKFLSTLQLDPSYLDPFADRCFCVSCEPRQISERSGEKYALPTGYYRYGIAIRREFTDKRVYIEDWPVAFHGTRKDCVKSIICHRRIMFPNDILDDGTKLPVRHNQCWAKEVAPGGESVIYLSPTIKYSEHDVYAPPIGFEGYSIKLVFQCRVKPNSFRKFPETLGRGNSKFDPAFENDEIEWVTAERTAVVPYGLLIGVFGGSITH
;
A
#
# COMPACT_ATOMS: atom_id res chain seq x y z
N MET A 1 25.20 24.17 -15.80
CA MET A 1 25.45 22.88 -16.48
C MET A 1 25.01 21.77 -15.55
N ALA A 2 23.74 21.39 -15.62
CA ALA A 2 23.16 20.32 -14.82
C ALA A 2 22.37 19.41 -15.78
N GLU A 3 23.11 18.75 -16.67
CA GLU A 3 22.63 17.56 -17.38
C GLU A 3 23.39 16.36 -16.79
N GLN A 4 23.02 15.97 -15.57
CA GLN A 4 23.28 14.62 -15.12
C GLN A 4 22.02 13.81 -15.39
N ASN A 5 22.14 12.98 -16.44
CA ASN A 5 21.17 12.06 -16.99
C ASN A 5 20.30 11.38 -15.92
N ASP A 6 19.02 11.74 -15.94
CA ASP A 6 17.97 11.08 -15.19
C ASP A 6 17.61 9.74 -15.86
N GLN A 7 18.39 8.70 -15.55
CA GLN A 7 18.19 7.34 -16.08
C GLN A 7 16.95 6.65 -15.50
N SER A 8 16.30 7.21 -14.47
CA SER A 8 15.16 6.57 -13.79
C SER A 8 13.86 6.56 -14.61
N PHE A 9 13.81 7.33 -15.71
CA PHE A 9 12.61 7.51 -16.55
C PHE A 9 12.66 6.86 -17.91
N LYS A 10 13.81 6.34 -18.34
CA LYS A 10 13.96 5.88 -19.74
C LYS A 10 13.20 4.59 -20.07
N ASN A 11 12.68 3.88 -19.06
CA ASN A 11 12.08 2.54 -19.24
C ASN A 11 10.70 2.41 -18.56
N ILE A 12 9.83 3.42 -18.67
CA ILE A 12 8.43 3.28 -18.23
C ILE A 12 7.66 2.51 -19.29
N GLU A 13 7.13 1.34 -18.92
CA GLU A 13 6.23 0.54 -19.74
C GLU A 13 4.80 0.61 -19.19
N ILE A 14 3.84 0.86 -20.08
CA ILE A 14 2.40 0.88 -19.80
C ILE A 14 1.73 -0.22 -20.60
N ILE A 15 0.88 -1.00 -19.96
CA ILE A 15 -0.02 -1.94 -20.63
C ILE A 15 -1.40 -1.28 -20.70
N TRP A 16 -2.01 -1.20 -21.89
CA TRP A 16 -3.38 -0.74 -22.08
C TRP A 16 -4.20 -1.80 -22.82
N VAL A 17 -5.19 -2.37 -22.13
CA VAL A 17 -6.13 -3.34 -22.68
C VAL A 17 -7.50 -2.71 -22.89
N ASP A 18 -7.96 -2.61 -24.13
CA ASP A 18 -9.25 -2.02 -24.48
C ASP A 18 -9.83 -2.67 -25.75
N CYS A 19 -11.15 -2.87 -25.80
CA CYS A 19 -11.82 -3.44 -26.96
C CYS A 19 -11.82 -2.54 -28.20
N ASP A 20 -11.42 -1.27 -28.06
CA ASP A 20 -11.23 -0.35 -29.18
C ASP A 20 -10.00 -0.71 -30.02
N PRO A 21 -10.17 -1.13 -31.30
CA PRO A 21 -9.05 -1.47 -32.18
C PRO A 21 -8.08 -0.30 -32.42
N ASN A 22 -8.52 0.94 -32.20
CA ASN A 22 -7.71 2.15 -32.40
C ASN A 22 -7.16 2.69 -31.07
N ILE A 23 -7.12 1.88 -30.01
CA ILE A 23 -6.69 2.35 -28.69
C ILE A 23 -5.27 2.94 -28.71
N TYR A 24 -4.40 2.41 -29.58
CA TYR A 24 -3.03 2.93 -29.74
C TYR A 24 -3.01 4.41 -30.13
N ASP A 25 -3.91 4.86 -31.01
CA ASP A 25 -3.99 6.26 -31.41
C ASP A 25 -4.37 7.16 -30.23
N SER A 26 -5.11 6.62 -29.27
CA SER A 26 -5.50 7.34 -28.06
C SER A 26 -4.35 7.53 -27.06
N THR A 27 -3.18 6.90 -27.24
CA THR A 27 -2.05 6.92 -26.28
C THR A 27 -1.10 8.11 -26.42
N ILE A 28 -1.50 9.15 -27.18
CA ILE A 28 -0.64 10.30 -27.54
C ILE A 28 0.04 10.93 -26.32
N LEU A 29 -0.68 11.10 -25.20
CA LEU A 29 -0.10 11.79 -24.04
C LEU A 29 1.03 10.97 -23.41
N PHE A 30 0.92 9.65 -23.35
CA PHE A 30 2.02 8.80 -22.87
C PHE A 30 3.20 8.77 -23.83
N ARG A 31 2.93 8.76 -25.14
CA ARG A 31 4.00 8.79 -26.16
C ARG A 31 4.77 10.10 -26.14
N ASN A 32 4.09 11.23 -25.87
CA ASN A 32 4.74 12.53 -25.68
C ASN A 32 5.69 12.54 -24.46
N GLU A 33 5.49 11.65 -23.50
CA GLU A 33 6.39 11.43 -22.35
C GLU A 33 7.53 10.45 -22.65
N ASN A 34 7.65 9.98 -23.91
CA ASN A 34 8.57 8.93 -24.33
C ASN A 34 8.39 7.60 -23.57
N TRP A 35 7.17 7.31 -23.10
CA TRP A 35 6.85 6.05 -22.44
C TRP A 35 6.46 4.98 -23.46
N LYS A 36 6.87 3.73 -23.21
CA LYS A 36 6.52 2.60 -24.06
C LYS A 36 5.12 2.13 -23.69
N VAL A 37 4.20 2.09 -24.66
CA VAL A 37 2.81 1.67 -24.44
C VAL A 37 2.52 0.42 -25.25
N TRP A 38 2.15 -0.66 -24.56
CA TRP A 38 1.69 -1.90 -25.13
C TRP A 38 0.17 -1.92 -25.16
N CYS A 39 -0.41 -1.99 -26.35
CA CYS A 39 -1.85 -2.00 -26.53
C CYS A 39 -2.34 -3.39 -26.90
N PHE A 40 -3.37 -3.85 -26.22
CA PHE A 40 -4.01 -5.14 -26.47
C PHE A 40 -5.51 -4.96 -26.65
N ASN A 41 -6.10 -5.70 -27.59
CA ASN A 41 -7.54 -5.69 -27.82
C ASN A 41 -8.28 -6.85 -27.16
N ALA A 42 -7.53 -7.79 -26.58
CA ALA A 42 -8.05 -8.91 -25.81
C ALA A 42 -7.25 -9.06 -24.51
N THR A 43 -7.96 -9.41 -23.45
CA THR A 43 -7.38 -9.66 -22.11
C THR A 43 -6.32 -10.76 -22.12
N ARG A 44 -6.56 -11.85 -22.88
CA ARG A 44 -5.65 -12.98 -23.02
C ARG A 44 -4.28 -12.56 -23.57
N ASP A 45 -4.26 -11.74 -24.61
CA ASP A 45 -3.03 -11.37 -25.31
C ASP A 45 -2.09 -10.58 -24.38
N ALA A 46 -2.65 -9.74 -23.52
CA ALA A 46 -1.88 -9.00 -22.52
C ALA A 46 -1.27 -9.92 -21.47
N THR A 47 -2.03 -10.91 -20.98
CA THR A 47 -1.54 -11.91 -20.03
C THR A 47 -0.47 -12.82 -20.66
N GLU A 48 -0.65 -13.22 -21.92
CA GLU A 48 0.30 -14.06 -22.66
C GLU A 48 1.62 -13.31 -22.90
N ALA A 49 1.58 -12.04 -23.30
CA ALA A 49 2.77 -11.21 -23.49
C ALA A 49 3.64 -11.07 -22.23
N LEU A 50 3.03 -11.09 -21.04
CA LEU A 50 3.73 -11.10 -19.75
C LEU A 50 4.29 -12.48 -19.38
N GLN A 51 3.75 -13.56 -19.93
CA GLN A 51 4.19 -14.94 -19.68
C GLN A 51 5.28 -15.39 -20.65
N THR A 52 5.32 -14.84 -21.87
CA THR A 52 6.29 -15.18 -22.91
C THR A 52 7.49 -14.22 -22.94
N ASP A 53 7.72 -13.45 -21.87
CA ASP A 53 8.78 -12.43 -21.74
C ASP A 53 8.81 -11.38 -22.86
N GLN A 54 7.70 -11.20 -23.60
CA GLN A 54 7.58 -10.11 -24.57
C GLN A 54 7.54 -8.76 -23.85
N ILE A 55 6.93 -8.75 -22.66
CA ILE A 55 6.91 -7.62 -21.73
C ILE A 55 7.54 -8.07 -20.43
N SER A 56 8.62 -7.41 -20.01
CA SER A 56 9.19 -7.65 -18.69
C SER A 56 8.26 -7.05 -17.63
N PRO A 57 7.65 -7.85 -16.74
CA PRO A 57 6.71 -7.31 -15.76
C PRO A 57 7.41 -6.35 -14.77
N ALA A 58 8.72 -6.47 -14.59
CA ALA A 58 9.53 -5.57 -13.75
C ALA A 58 9.63 -4.13 -14.29
N ASN A 59 9.40 -3.92 -15.59
CA ASN A 59 9.41 -2.60 -16.22
C ASN A 59 8.02 -1.95 -16.30
N VAL A 60 6.96 -2.73 -16.07
CA VAL A 60 5.59 -2.22 -16.13
C VAL A 60 5.34 -1.32 -14.93
N ARG A 61 4.89 -0.10 -15.18
CA ARG A 61 4.57 0.91 -14.16
C ARG A 61 3.09 1.26 -14.11
N CYS A 62 2.35 0.96 -15.16
CA CYS A 62 0.91 1.13 -15.17
C CYS A 62 0.22 0.04 -16.01
N ILE A 63 -0.90 -0.46 -15.50
CA ILE A 63 -1.82 -1.32 -16.25
C ILE A 63 -3.14 -0.57 -16.35
N ILE A 64 -3.60 -0.40 -17.59
CA ILE A 64 -4.87 0.24 -17.94
C ILE A 64 -5.77 -0.84 -18.53
N THR A 65 -7.00 -0.94 -18.04
CA THR A 65 -8.01 -1.80 -18.67
C THR A 65 -9.33 -1.07 -18.80
N SER A 66 -10.13 -1.43 -19.81
CA SER A 66 -11.55 -1.09 -19.81
C SER A 66 -12.38 -2.22 -19.17
N MET A 67 -13.64 -1.93 -18.82
CA MET A 67 -14.58 -2.88 -18.21
C MET A 67 -15.09 -3.98 -19.16
N MET A 68 -14.34 -4.29 -20.23
CA MET A 68 -14.66 -5.20 -21.35
C MET A 68 -15.74 -6.24 -20.98
N GLU A 69 -16.99 -5.98 -21.40
CA GLU A 69 -18.12 -6.85 -21.06
C GLU A 69 -18.15 -8.06 -21.99
N ARG A 70 -18.50 -9.24 -21.43
CA ARG A 70 -18.56 -10.54 -22.11
C ARG A 70 -19.47 -10.60 -23.35
N THR A 71 -20.22 -9.54 -23.63
CA THR A 71 -21.19 -9.43 -24.74
C THR A 71 -20.70 -8.52 -25.87
N GLY A 72 -19.57 -7.84 -25.72
CA GLY A 72 -18.95 -7.05 -26.81
C GLY A 72 -18.36 -7.95 -27.89
N GLY A 73 -18.66 -7.66 -29.16
CA GLY A 73 -18.54 -8.58 -30.31
C GLY A 73 -17.16 -9.18 -30.66
N ARG A 74 -16.11 -9.00 -29.84
CA ARG A 74 -14.79 -9.64 -30.02
C ARG A 74 -14.30 -10.48 -28.84
N GLU A 75 -14.92 -10.40 -27.65
CA GLU A 75 -14.61 -11.28 -26.51
C GLU A 75 -15.83 -12.16 -26.19
N ARG A 76 -16.23 -13.02 -27.14
CA ARG A 76 -17.15 -14.13 -26.81
C ARG A 76 -16.46 -15.08 -25.82
N GLY A 77 -16.63 -14.81 -24.53
CA GLY A 77 -16.51 -15.79 -23.45
C GLY A 77 -15.14 -16.03 -22.81
N LEU A 78 -14.17 -15.11 -22.87
CA LEU A 78 -12.79 -15.44 -22.46
C LEU A 78 -12.21 -14.80 -21.20
N ARG A 79 -12.58 -13.58 -20.77
CA ARG A 79 -12.36 -12.97 -19.44
C ARG A 79 -12.69 -11.47 -19.52
N ASN A 80 -13.16 -10.84 -18.45
CA ASN A 80 -13.29 -9.38 -18.40
C ASN A 80 -12.00 -8.71 -17.87
N GLY A 81 -11.87 -7.39 -18.02
CA GLY A 81 -10.67 -6.64 -17.60
C GLY A 81 -10.30 -6.79 -16.12
N LEU A 82 -11.27 -7.02 -15.23
CA LEU A 82 -11.01 -7.25 -13.81
C LEU A 82 -10.46 -8.65 -13.54
N GLU A 83 -11.01 -9.67 -14.23
CA GLU A 83 -10.50 -11.04 -14.17
C GLU A 83 -9.05 -11.11 -14.69
N MET A 84 -8.74 -10.34 -15.76
CA MET A 84 -7.37 -10.19 -16.27
C MET A 84 -6.43 -9.58 -15.23
N LEU A 85 -6.87 -8.56 -14.49
CA LEU A 85 -6.04 -7.98 -13.43
C LEU A 85 -5.68 -9.03 -12.38
N ASP A 86 -6.63 -9.86 -11.95
CA ASP A 86 -6.37 -10.93 -10.99
C ASP A 86 -5.37 -11.98 -11.51
N ASP A 87 -5.42 -12.32 -12.81
CA ASP A 87 -4.41 -13.18 -13.43
C ASP A 87 -3.02 -12.53 -13.43
N MET A 88 -2.94 -11.23 -13.71
CA MET A 88 -1.69 -10.48 -13.64
C MET A 88 -1.14 -10.44 -12.21
N LYS A 89 -1.99 -10.42 -11.17
CA LYS A 89 -1.55 -10.60 -9.77
C LYS A 89 -0.81 -11.90 -9.55
N LEU A 90 -1.29 -12.99 -10.13
CA LEU A 90 -0.62 -14.28 -10.06
C LEU A 90 0.73 -14.28 -10.78
N ILE A 91 0.85 -13.59 -11.92
CA ILE A 91 2.12 -13.44 -12.65
C ILE A 91 3.15 -12.68 -11.80
N TRP A 92 2.78 -11.53 -11.22
CA TRP A 92 3.68 -10.76 -10.35
C TRP A 92 4.14 -11.57 -9.14
N LYS A 93 3.19 -12.28 -8.51
CA LYS A 93 3.47 -13.13 -7.36
C LYS A 93 4.45 -14.25 -7.71
N ARG A 94 4.26 -14.93 -8.84
CA ARG A 94 5.16 -15.99 -9.31
C ARG A 94 6.58 -15.50 -9.59
N ASN A 95 6.69 -14.28 -10.12
CA ASN A 95 7.97 -13.64 -10.42
C ASN A 95 8.60 -12.95 -9.21
N ASN A 96 7.98 -13.03 -8.02
CA ASN A 96 8.44 -12.38 -6.80
C ASN A 96 8.75 -10.88 -7.00
N LEU A 97 7.90 -10.20 -7.77
CA LEU A 97 8.09 -8.80 -8.12
C LEU A 97 7.52 -7.91 -7.04
N SER A 98 8.37 -7.01 -6.56
CA SER A 98 8.12 -6.04 -5.50
C SER A 98 7.69 -4.67 -6.03
N CYS A 99 7.71 -4.45 -7.34
CA CYS A 99 7.15 -3.24 -7.95
C CYS A 99 5.74 -3.52 -8.47
N SER A 100 4.75 -2.88 -7.86
CA SER A 100 3.37 -2.98 -8.30
C SER A 100 3.03 -1.86 -9.26
N PRO A 101 2.46 -2.19 -10.43
CA PRO A 101 2.06 -1.18 -11.39
C PRO A 101 0.85 -0.43 -10.86
N LEU A 102 0.78 0.87 -11.17
CA LEU A 102 -0.42 1.67 -11.00
C LEU A 102 -1.56 1.03 -11.81
N ILE A 103 -2.64 0.60 -11.16
CA ILE A 103 -3.83 0.14 -11.88
C ILE A 103 -4.73 1.34 -12.18
N ALA A 104 -5.07 1.50 -13.45
CA ALA A 104 -6.07 2.45 -13.89
C ALA A 104 -7.17 1.77 -14.71
N ILE A 105 -8.41 2.23 -14.54
CA ILE A 105 -9.56 1.69 -15.27
C ILE A 105 -10.30 2.80 -15.96
N ILE A 106 -10.61 2.59 -17.24
CA ILE A 106 -11.55 3.43 -17.98
C ILE A 106 -12.88 2.70 -18.13
N SER A 107 -13.93 3.28 -17.55
CA SER A 107 -15.27 2.70 -17.57
C SER A 107 -16.22 3.55 -18.38
N ARG A 108 -17.23 2.92 -19.01
CA ARG A 108 -18.38 3.63 -19.59
C ARG A 108 -19.58 3.71 -18.61
N LYS A 109 -19.49 3.01 -17.48
CA LYS A 109 -20.53 2.90 -16.45
C LYS A 109 -20.01 3.40 -15.10
N THR A 110 -20.93 3.64 -14.16
CA THR A 110 -20.67 4.08 -12.77
C THR A 110 -20.04 3.00 -11.87
N ASP A 111 -19.48 1.93 -12.44
CA ASP A 111 -18.89 0.79 -11.72
C ASP A 111 -17.53 1.09 -11.05
N VAL A 112 -17.32 2.34 -10.62
CA VAL A 112 -16.12 2.81 -9.90
C VAL A 112 -15.85 1.95 -8.67
N GLN A 113 -16.92 1.53 -8.00
CA GLN A 113 -16.87 0.62 -6.88
C GLN A 113 -16.18 -0.70 -7.28
N LYS A 114 -16.77 -1.44 -8.22
CA LYS A 114 -16.23 -2.73 -8.65
C LYS A 114 -14.76 -2.64 -9.11
N CYS A 115 -14.38 -1.52 -9.74
CA CYS A 115 -13.01 -1.24 -10.18
C CYS A 115 -12.03 -1.13 -9.00
N LYS A 116 -12.38 -0.34 -7.98
CA LYS A 116 -11.54 -0.15 -6.78
C LYS A 116 -11.36 -1.45 -5.98
N GLU A 117 -12.39 -2.31 -5.92
CA GLU A 117 -12.32 -3.66 -5.33
C GLU A 117 -11.21 -4.54 -5.94
N HIS A 118 -10.84 -4.29 -7.19
CA HIS A 118 -9.78 -5.03 -7.88
C HIS A 118 -8.42 -4.33 -7.79
N GLY A 119 -8.31 -3.26 -7.01
CA GLY A 119 -7.07 -2.52 -6.77
C GLY A 119 -6.84 -1.32 -7.70
N ALA A 120 -7.87 -0.86 -8.43
CA ALA A 120 -7.73 0.32 -9.29
C ALA A 120 -7.52 1.60 -8.48
N GLU A 121 -6.37 2.26 -8.67
CA GLU A 121 -6.06 3.55 -8.03
C GLU A 121 -6.72 4.71 -8.77
N ILE A 122 -6.82 4.62 -10.11
CA ILE A 122 -7.42 5.64 -10.96
C ILE A 122 -8.60 5.02 -11.69
N VAL A 123 -9.78 5.63 -11.58
CA VAL A 123 -10.96 5.23 -12.35
C VAL A 123 -11.54 6.46 -13.03
N VAL A 124 -11.62 6.43 -14.36
CA VAL A 124 -12.16 7.54 -15.16
C VAL A 124 -13.32 7.06 -16.02
N ILE A 125 -14.37 7.88 -16.09
CA ILE A 125 -15.58 7.57 -16.87
C ILE A 125 -15.42 8.21 -18.26
N GLY A 126 -15.24 7.38 -19.29
CA GLY A 126 -15.27 7.77 -20.71
C GLY A 126 -14.16 8.69 -21.22
N ASP A 127 -13.42 9.40 -20.36
CA ASP A 127 -12.42 10.39 -20.76
C ASP A 127 -10.99 9.82 -20.76
N ARG A 128 -10.54 9.36 -21.93
CA ARG A 128 -9.18 8.83 -22.14
C ARG A 128 -8.08 9.87 -21.93
N ALA A 129 -8.35 11.13 -22.23
CA ALA A 129 -7.35 12.19 -22.08
C ALA A 129 -7.16 12.54 -20.60
N LYS A 130 -8.25 12.61 -19.84
CA LYS A 130 -8.20 12.75 -18.38
C LYS A 130 -7.51 11.56 -17.73
N LEU A 131 -7.87 10.32 -18.11
CA LEU A 131 -7.19 9.11 -17.61
C LEU A 131 -5.67 9.20 -17.78
N GLN A 132 -5.21 9.54 -18.98
CA GLN A 132 -3.80 9.72 -19.27
C GLN A 132 -3.16 10.83 -18.43
N ARG A 133 -3.79 12.01 -18.32
CA ARG A 133 -3.29 13.12 -17.48
C ARG A 133 -3.19 12.73 -16.01
N ASP A 134 -4.19 12.01 -15.48
CA ASP A 134 -4.22 11.56 -14.09
C ASP A 134 -3.08 10.55 -13.84
N ILE A 135 -2.85 9.62 -14.76
CA ILE A 135 -1.74 8.66 -14.72
C ILE A 135 -0.39 9.37 -14.81
N ILE A 136 -0.21 10.28 -15.78
CA ILE A 136 1.03 11.04 -15.96
C ILE A 136 1.35 11.82 -14.70
N THR A 137 0.36 12.55 -14.17
CA THR A 137 0.48 13.29 -12.91
C THR A 137 0.90 12.37 -11.79
N ARG A 138 0.25 11.22 -11.62
CA ARG A 138 0.53 10.29 -10.52
C ARG A 138 1.94 9.69 -10.61
N LEU A 139 2.36 9.28 -11.81
CA LEU A 139 3.68 8.71 -12.03
C LEU A 139 4.78 9.77 -11.89
N LYS A 140 4.56 11.01 -12.34
CA LYS A 140 5.50 12.13 -12.19
C LYS A 140 5.60 12.69 -10.77
N GLN A 141 4.50 12.74 -10.03
CA GLN A 141 4.53 13.14 -8.60
C GLN A 141 5.38 12.19 -7.76
N SER A 142 5.31 10.88 -8.06
CA SER A 142 6.18 9.87 -7.45
C SER A 142 7.66 10.09 -7.82
N SER A 143 7.95 11.04 -8.71
CA SER A 143 9.19 11.16 -9.43
C SER A 143 9.90 12.51 -9.31
N ASP A 144 9.22 13.54 -8.80
CA ASP A 144 9.72 14.91 -8.70
C ASP A 144 10.88 15.02 -7.71
N ILE A 145 12.08 15.28 -8.24
CA ILE A 145 13.32 15.40 -7.46
C ILE A 145 13.30 16.57 -6.47
N TYR A 146 12.62 17.68 -6.76
CA TYR A 146 12.56 18.83 -5.85
C TYR A 146 11.70 18.52 -4.62
N TYR A 147 10.59 17.80 -4.80
CA TYR A 147 9.77 17.31 -3.69
C TYR A 147 10.53 16.24 -2.87
N ARG A 148 11.31 15.38 -3.54
CA ARG A 148 12.18 14.37 -2.91
C ARG A 148 13.35 14.98 -2.13
N LEU A 149 13.89 16.12 -2.57
CA LEU A 149 15.06 16.78 -1.98
C LEU A 149 14.75 17.57 -0.70
N GLN A 150 13.55 18.15 -0.58
CA GLN A 150 13.14 18.90 0.61
C GLN A 150 12.99 18.05 1.88
N TRP A 151 12.86 16.72 1.72
CA TRP A 151 12.59 15.79 2.82
C TRP A 151 13.57 14.62 2.85
N ARG A 152 14.83 14.84 2.43
CA ARG A 152 15.90 13.86 2.62
C ARG A 152 16.26 13.82 4.10
N ASP A 153 15.84 12.76 4.77
CA ASP A 153 16.46 12.33 6.00
C ASP A 153 17.67 11.45 5.62
N PRO A 154 18.92 11.91 5.83
CA PRO A 154 20.11 11.16 5.46
C PRO A 154 20.28 9.85 6.25
N SER A 155 19.48 9.63 7.30
CA SER A 155 19.42 8.34 8.02
C SER A 155 18.59 7.28 7.29
N LEU A 156 17.80 7.65 6.27
CA LEU A 156 16.98 6.72 5.50
C LEU A 156 17.77 6.06 4.38
N LEU A 157 17.55 4.75 4.21
CA LEU A 157 18.22 3.97 3.18
C LEU A 157 17.74 4.33 1.75
N PRO A 158 18.63 4.22 0.74
CA PRO A 158 18.24 4.23 -0.65
C PRO A 158 17.15 3.19 -0.96
N CYS A 159 16.35 3.45 -2.00
CA CYS A 159 15.20 2.61 -2.38
C CYS A 159 15.55 1.13 -2.52
N GLU A 160 16.63 0.82 -3.25
CA GLU A 160 17.06 -0.55 -3.52
C GLU A 160 17.45 -1.27 -2.22
N ASN A 161 18.30 -0.65 -1.40
CA ASN A 161 18.70 -1.21 -0.10
C ASN A 161 17.50 -1.43 0.83
N LEU A 162 16.60 -0.44 0.95
CA LEU A 162 15.40 -0.55 1.78
C LEU A 162 14.57 -1.78 1.37
N ARG A 163 14.30 -1.90 0.07
CA ARG A 163 13.51 -3.00 -0.49
C ARG A 163 14.19 -4.34 -0.27
N ASP A 164 15.48 -4.44 -0.57
CA ASP A 164 16.19 -5.71 -0.53
C ASP A 164 16.30 -6.24 0.90
N ILE A 165 16.60 -5.37 1.88
CA ILE A 165 16.66 -5.75 3.30
C ILE A 165 15.25 -6.09 3.82
N ALA A 166 14.23 -5.29 3.48
CA ALA A 166 12.86 -5.58 3.86
C ALA A 166 12.38 -6.94 3.31
N HIS A 167 12.76 -7.28 2.08
CA HIS A 167 12.39 -8.54 1.43
C HIS A 167 13.08 -9.75 2.05
N LYS A 168 14.37 -9.62 2.34
CA LYS A 168 15.11 -10.63 3.11
C LYS A 168 14.48 -10.84 4.47
N PHE A 169 14.14 -9.75 5.18
CA PHE A 169 13.52 -9.83 6.49
C PHE A 169 12.13 -10.47 6.43
N LEU A 170 11.28 -10.08 5.48
CA LEU A 170 9.95 -10.66 5.26
C LEU A 170 10.04 -12.19 5.10
N SER A 171 11.04 -12.67 4.35
CA SER A 171 11.27 -14.11 4.14
C SER A 171 11.51 -14.86 5.46
N THR A 172 12.08 -14.20 6.48
CA THR A 172 12.27 -14.79 7.81
C THR A 172 10.98 -14.96 8.61
N LEU A 173 9.89 -14.27 8.22
CA LEU A 173 8.60 -14.34 8.90
C LEU A 173 7.79 -15.59 8.51
N GLN A 174 8.23 -16.33 7.47
CA GLN A 174 7.62 -17.59 7.03
C GLN A 174 6.10 -17.48 6.85
N LEU A 175 5.68 -16.40 6.19
CA LEU A 175 4.28 -16.14 5.88
C LEU A 175 3.87 -16.96 4.66
N ASP A 176 2.68 -17.56 4.70
CA ASP A 176 2.11 -18.18 3.51
C ASP A 176 1.81 -17.07 2.47
N PRO A 177 2.33 -17.17 1.23
CA PRO A 177 2.13 -16.14 0.21
C PRO A 177 0.66 -15.85 -0.10
N SER A 178 -0.28 -16.75 0.20
CA SER A 178 -1.74 -16.55 0.03
C SER A 178 -2.33 -15.45 0.94
N TYR A 179 -1.60 -15.03 1.98
CA TYR A 179 -1.96 -13.88 2.80
C TYR A 179 -1.45 -12.54 2.28
N LEU A 180 -0.53 -12.55 1.31
CA LEU A 180 0.04 -11.34 0.72
C LEU A 180 -0.72 -10.94 -0.55
N ASP A 181 -0.84 -9.63 -0.75
CA ASP A 181 -1.37 -8.99 -1.96
C ASP A 181 -0.26 -8.14 -2.58
N PRO A 182 0.57 -8.72 -3.49
CA PRO A 182 1.71 -8.00 -4.06
C PRO A 182 1.30 -6.69 -4.72
N PHE A 183 0.09 -6.59 -5.28
CA PHE A 183 -0.40 -5.37 -5.93
C PHE A 183 -0.60 -4.20 -4.97
N ALA A 184 -0.72 -4.50 -3.68
CA ALA A 184 -0.71 -3.50 -2.63
C ALA A 184 0.69 -3.25 -2.04
N ASP A 185 1.75 -3.85 -2.57
CA ASP A 185 3.13 -3.52 -2.17
C ASP A 185 3.47 -2.08 -2.56
N ARG A 186 4.21 -1.39 -1.70
CA ARG A 186 4.61 0.00 -1.98
C ARG A 186 5.88 0.36 -1.24
N CYS A 187 6.85 0.93 -1.97
CA CYS A 187 8.03 1.52 -1.35
C CYS A 187 7.73 2.96 -0.93
N PHE A 188 7.93 3.26 0.36
CA PHE A 188 7.79 4.61 0.91
C PHE A 188 9.15 5.26 1.19
N CYS A 189 10.21 4.91 0.46
CA CYS A 189 11.45 5.67 0.55
C CYS A 189 11.24 7.12 0.04
N VAL A 190 12.16 8.01 0.40
CA VAL A 190 12.11 9.43 0.00
C VAL A 190 12.06 9.63 -1.52
N SER A 191 12.55 8.66 -2.30
CA SER A 191 12.47 8.68 -3.76
C SER A 191 11.09 8.21 -4.26
N CYS A 192 10.58 7.08 -3.79
CA CYS A 192 9.34 6.51 -4.35
C CYS A 192 8.08 7.24 -3.89
N GLU A 193 7.98 7.55 -2.60
CA GLU A 193 6.86 8.28 -2.02
C GLU A 193 7.41 9.26 -0.97
N PRO A 194 7.70 10.51 -1.39
CA PRO A 194 8.11 11.56 -0.48
C PRO A 194 7.09 11.74 0.66
N ARG A 195 7.58 12.26 1.79
CA ARG A 195 6.71 12.57 2.91
C ARG A 195 5.62 13.54 2.49
N GLN A 196 4.37 13.13 2.70
CA GLN A 196 3.19 13.95 2.46
C GLN A 196 2.10 13.58 3.45
N ILE A 197 1.18 14.52 3.67
CA ILE A 197 -0.04 14.30 4.43
C ILE A 197 -1.16 14.06 3.44
N SER A 198 -1.86 12.95 3.61
CA SER A 198 -3.00 12.57 2.81
C SER A 198 -4.24 12.54 3.70
N GLU A 199 -5.42 12.47 3.09
CA GLU A 199 -6.70 12.49 3.78
C GLU A 199 -7.63 11.42 3.21
N ARG A 200 -8.37 10.74 4.09
CA ARG A 200 -9.36 9.70 3.75
C ARG A 200 -10.56 9.84 4.68
N SER A 201 -11.76 9.94 4.10
CA SER A 201 -13.02 10.24 4.80
C SER A 201 -12.91 11.37 5.86
N GLY A 202 -12.21 12.47 5.52
CA GLY A 202 -12.04 13.62 6.41
C GLY A 202 -10.94 13.46 7.47
N GLU A 203 -10.22 12.34 7.49
CA GLU A 203 -9.15 12.07 8.45
C GLU A 203 -7.78 12.10 7.80
N LYS A 204 -6.89 12.92 8.37
CA LYS A 204 -5.51 13.09 7.89
C LYS A 204 -4.62 11.96 8.38
N TYR A 205 -3.65 11.57 7.55
CA TYR A 205 -2.59 10.63 7.92
C TYR A 205 -1.28 10.96 7.20
N ALA A 206 -0.15 10.72 7.85
CA ALA A 206 1.17 10.85 7.22
C ALA A 206 1.49 9.57 6.44
N LEU A 207 2.04 9.71 5.24
CA LEU A 207 2.64 8.56 4.58
C LEU A 207 3.81 7.99 5.41
N PRO A 208 3.98 6.66 5.44
CA PRO A 208 4.99 6.00 6.26
C PRO A 208 6.38 6.08 5.60
N THR A 209 6.90 7.29 5.40
CA THR A 209 8.19 7.50 4.74
C THR A 209 9.32 6.75 5.47
N GLY A 210 10.17 6.05 4.71
CA GLY A 210 11.24 5.19 5.24
C GLY A 210 10.87 3.70 5.35
N TYR A 211 9.63 3.33 5.04
CA TYR A 211 9.16 1.95 5.13
C TYR A 211 8.94 1.32 3.76
N TYR A 212 9.04 0.00 3.70
CA TYR A 212 8.52 -0.78 2.59
C TYR A 212 7.25 -1.50 3.04
N ARG A 213 6.16 -1.35 2.30
CA ARG A 213 4.88 -2.02 2.57
C ARG A 213 4.76 -3.29 1.75
N TYR A 214 4.46 -4.38 2.44
CA TYR A 214 3.90 -5.58 1.84
C TYR A 214 2.39 -5.59 2.01
N GLY A 215 1.67 -5.67 0.90
CA GLY A 215 0.21 -5.73 0.88
C GLY A 215 -0.30 -7.00 1.56
N ILE A 216 -1.37 -6.86 2.33
CA ILE A 216 -2.02 -7.98 3.01
C ILE A 216 -3.39 -8.17 2.36
N ALA A 217 -3.69 -9.40 1.99
CA ALA A 217 -5.00 -9.75 1.49
C ALA A 217 -6.04 -9.56 2.62
N ILE A 218 -7.07 -8.77 2.36
CA ILE A 218 -8.13 -8.48 3.35
C ILE A 218 -8.99 -9.71 3.67
N ARG A 219 -9.77 -9.67 4.76
CA ARG A 219 -10.70 -10.77 5.11
C ARG A 219 -11.74 -10.96 4.01
N ARG A 220 -12.13 -12.22 3.77
CA ARG A 220 -13.10 -12.57 2.71
C ARG A 220 -14.45 -11.88 2.89
N GLU A 221 -14.90 -11.68 4.12
CA GLU A 221 -16.15 -10.93 4.43
C GLU A 221 -16.12 -9.47 3.99
N PHE A 222 -14.93 -8.95 3.70
CA PHE A 222 -14.71 -7.60 3.22
C PHE A 222 -14.40 -7.53 1.73
N THR A 223 -14.33 -8.67 1.02
CA THR A 223 -14.05 -8.69 -0.42
C THR A 223 -15.12 -7.89 -1.19
N ASP A 224 -16.40 -8.13 -0.90
CA ASP A 224 -17.53 -7.41 -1.54
C ASP A 224 -17.73 -5.98 -0.99
N LYS A 225 -16.91 -5.56 -0.03
CA LYS A 225 -16.96 -4.23 0.61
C LYS A 225 -15.63 -3.49 0.50
N ARG A 226 -14.71 -3.97 -0.34
CA ARG A 226 -13.32 -3.51 -0.33
C ARG A 226 -13.20 -2.03 -0.62
N VAL A 227 -13.96 -1.47 -1.55
CA VAL A 227 -13.90 -0.02 -1.80
C VAL A 227 -14.39 0.81 -0.64
N TYR A 228 -15.44 0.32 0.03
CA TYR A 228 -15.98 1.03 1.17
C TYR A 228 -14.87 1.14 2.23
N ILE A 229 -14.11 0.08 2.42
CA ILE A 229 -12.96 0.02 3.34
C ILE A 229 -11.76 0.80 2.81
N GLU A 230 -11.54 0.86 1.50
CA GLU A 230 -10.45 1.65 0.90
C GLU A 230 -10.68 3.16 1.02
N ASP A 231 -11.92 3.61 1.22
CA ASP A 231 -12.20 4.99 1.55
C ASP A 231 -11.97 5.29 3.04
N TRP A 232 -12.07 4.28 3.92
CA TRP A 232 -11.93 4.47 5.37
C TRP A 232 -10.61 5.17 5.74
N PRO A 233 -10.61 5.94 6.85
CA PRO A 233 -9.42 6.51 7.46
C PRO A 233 -8.25 5.53 7.52
N VAL A 234 -7.05 6.05 7.28
CA VAL A 234 -5.80 5.28 7.39
C VAL A 234 -5.16 5.57 8.73
N ALA A 235 -4.75 4.51 9.42
CA ALA A 235 -3.98 4.61 10.65
C ALA A 235 -2.91 3.52 10.73
N PHE A 236 -2.03 3.64 11.70
CA PHE A 236 -0.88 2.76 11.91
C PHE A 236 -0.99 2.06 13.26
N HIS A 237 -0.56 0.80 13.33
CA HIS A 237 -0.51 0.01 14.55
C HIS A 237 0.88 -0.62 14.69
N GLY A 238 1.67 -0.14 15.65
CA GLY A 238 2.97 -0.74 15.98
C GLY A 238 2.81 -2.17 16.49
N THR A 239 3.73 -3.05 16.12
CA THR A 239 3.65 -4.45 16.54
C THR A 239 5.01 -5.08 16.80
N ARG A 240 4.99 -6.22 17.48
CA ARG A 240 6.16 -7.06 17.70
C ARG A 240 6.24 -8.17 16.65
N LYS A 241 7.45 -8.68 16.41
CA LYS A 241 7.71 -9.77 15.46
C LYS A 241 6.81 -11.00 15.67
N ASP A 242 6.63 -11.42 16.92
CA ASP A 242 5.84 -12.60 17.30
C ASP A 242 4.34 -12.45 16.99
N CYS A 243 3.81 -11.22 16.99
CA CYS A 243 2.42 -10.96 16.65
C CYS A 243 2.14 -10.98 15.14
N VAL A 244 3.14 -10.74 14.29
CA VAL A 244 2.95 -10.49 12.86
C VAL A 244 2.25 -11.65 12.15
N LYS A 245 2.71 -12.89 12.38
CA LYS A 245 2.15 -14.06 11.71
C LYS A 245 0.66 -14.22 12.03
N SER A 246 0.28 -14.11 13.30
CA SER A 246 -1.13 -14.23 13.71
C SER A 246 -1.99 -13.08 13.16
N ILE A 247 -1.52 -11.84 13.20
CA ILE A 247 -2.27 -10.70 12.64
C ILE A 247 -2.53 -10.91 11.13
N ILE A 248 -1.53 -11.41 10.40
CA ILE A 248 -1.65 -11.67 8.96
C ILE A 248 -2.54 -12.89 8.66
N CYS A 249 -2.36 -14.00 9.37
CA CYS A 249 -3.15 -15.22 9.18
C CYS A 249 -4.65 -14.98 9.48
N HIS A 250 -4.95 -14.24 10.55
CA HIS A 250 -6.32 -13.87 10.94
C HIS A 250 -6.83 -12.61 10.23
N ARG A 251 -5.95 -11.87 9.55
CA ARG A 251 -6.22 -10.60 8.85
C ARG A 251 -6.95 -9.59 9.75
N ARG A 252 -6.55 -9.51 11.02
CA ARG A 252 -7.14 -8.64 12.05
C ARG A 252 -6.10 -8.29 13.11
N ILE A 253 -6.25 -7.12 13.73
CA ILE A 253 -5.45 -6.78 14.92
C ILE A 253 -5.90 -7.67 16.09
N MET A 254 -4.92 -8.20 16.81
CA MET A 254 -5.15 -9.08 17.96
C MET A 254 -5.35 -8.23 19.21
N PHE A 255 -6.32 -8.61 20.05
CA PHE A 255 -6.50 -7.97 21.35
C PHE A 255 -5.54 -8.59 22.38
N PRO A 256 -5.21 -7.84 23.44
CA PRO A 256 -4.73 -8.43 24.68
C PRO A 256 -5.58 -9.66 25.08
N ASN A 257 -4.92 -10.68 25.64
CA ASN A 257 -5.48 -11.99 25.99
C ASN A 257 -5.87 -12.92 24.84
N ASP A 258 -5.80 -12.49 23.57
CA ASP A 258 -5.94 -13.43 22.45
C ASP A 258 -4.84 -14.49 22.49
N ILE A 259 -5.14 -15.67 21.94
CA ILE A 259 -4.18 -16.74 21.72
C ILE A 259 -3.70 -16.63 20.28
N LEU A 260 -2.38 -16.50 20.11
CA LEU A 260 -1.70 -16.50 18.82
C LEU A 260 -1.69 -17.91 18.22
N ASP A 261 -1.38 -18.01 16.92
CA ASP A 261 -1.33 -19.30 16.21
C ASP A 261 -0.28 -20.28 16.76
N ASP A 262 0.75 -19.76 17.46
CA ASP A 262 1.76 -20.58 18.14
C ASP A 262 1.37 -20.98 19.57
N GLY A 263 0.14 -20.67 20.00
CA GLY A 263 -0.37 -20.93 21.35
C GLY A 263 -0.01 -19.85 22.37
N THR A 264 0.76 -18.82 22.01
CA THR A 264 1.13 -17.73 22.91
C THR A 264 -0.09 -16.90 23.28
N LYS A 265 -0.37 -16.73 24.57
CA LYS A 265 -1.39 -15.78 25.02
C LYS A 265 -0.81 -14.37 25.05
N LEU A 266 -1.43 -13.44 24.33
CA LEU A 266 -1.00 -12.05 24.32
C LEU A 266 -1.13 -11.42 25.71
N PRO A 267 -0.03 -10.90 26.28
CA PRO A 267 -0.08 -10.27 27.58
C PRO A 267 -0.89 -8.97 27.51
N VAL A 268 -1.62 -8.67 28.58
CA VAL A 268 -2.12 -7.32 28.81
C VAL A 268 -0.91 -6.45 29.14
N ARG A 269 -0.51 -5.60 28.20
CA ARG A 269 0.62 -4.66 28.38
C ARG A 269 0.07 -3.25 28.56
N HIS A 270 0.60 -2.57 29.57
CA HIS A 270 0.28 -1.20 30.00
C HIS A 270 -1.02 -1.02 30.79
N ASN A 271 -1.00 -0.02 31.67
CA ASN A 271 -2.13 0.47 32.45
C ASN A 271 -3.17 1.12 31.52
N GLN A 272 -3.92 0.34 30.73
CA GLN A 272 -5.23 0.72 30.15
C GLN A 272 -5.42 2.22 29.78
N CYS A 273 -4.48 2.86 29.09
CA CYS A 273 -4.56 4.30 28.85
C CYS A 273 -5.70 4.59 27.87
N TRP A 274 -6.76 5.30 28.26
CA TRP A 274 -8.00 5.48 27.49
C TRP A 274 -8.86 4.23 27.24
N ALA A 275 -8.39 3.02 27.54
CA ALA A 275 -9.21 1.81 27.39
C ALA A 275 -10.49 1.90 28.23
N LYS A 276 -10.42 2.40 29.47
CA LYS A 276 -11.59 2.62 30.33
C LYS A 276 -12.60 3.61 29.73
N GLU A 277 -12.11 4.53 28.90
CA GLU A 277 -12.92 5.61 28.36
C GLU A 277 -13.68 5.12 27.13
N VAL A 278 -13.11 4.16 26.38
CA VAL A 278 -13.73 3.53 25.20
C VAL A 278 -14.50 2.26 25.55
N ALA A 279 -14.03 1.51 26.54
CA ALA A 279 -14.52 0.21 26.98
C ALA A 279 -14.60 0.15 28.52
N PRO A 280 -15.57 0.86 29.14
CA PRO A 280 -15.69 0.92 30.60
C PRO A 280 -16.02 -0.43 31.25
N GLY A 281 -16.51 -1.41 30.47
CA GLY A 281 -16.75 -2.78 30.90
C GLY A 281 -15.49 -3.62 31.05
N GLY A 282 -14.31 -3.06 30.73
CA GLY A 282 -13.03 -3.76 30.77
C GLY A 282 -12.73 -4.58 29.52
N GLU A 283 -13.46 -4.35 28.43
CA GLU A 283 -13.18 -4.95 27.14
C GLU A 283 -11.81 -4.50 26.62
N SER A 284 -11.19 -5.37 25.82
CA SER A 284 -9.92 -5.05 25.18
C SER A 284 -10.13 -4.07 24.04
N VAL A 285 -9.14 -3.18 23.84
CA VAL A 285 -9.16 -2.14 22.81
C VAL A 285 -7.94 -2.27 21.88
N ILE A 286 -8.04 -1.65 20.71
CA ILE A 286 -6.94 -1.45 19.75
C ILE A 286 -6.50 0.01 19.81
N TYR A 287 -5.19 0.23 19.84
CA TYR A 287 -4.56 1.54 19.69
C TYR A 287 -3.98 1.68 18.28
N LEU A 288 -4.22 2.84 17.69
CA LEU A 288 -3.81 3.23 16.35
C LEU A 288 -3.31 4.68 16.40
N SER A 289 -2.67 5.14 15.33
CA SER A 289 -2.32 6.55 15.16
C SER A 289 -2.36 6.98 13.69
N PRO A 290 -2.71 8.24 13.37
CA PRO A 290 -2.65 8.75 11.99
C PRO A 290 -1.20 8.98 11.51
N THR A 291 -0.21 8.85 12.40
CA THR A 291 1.21 8.94 12.05
C THR A 291 1.98 7.70 12.47
N ILE A 292 2.84 7.23 11.55
CA ILE A 292 3.76 6.15 11.85
C ILE A 292 4.77 6.54 12.94
N LYS A 293 5.12 7.83 13.08
CA LYS A 293 6.11 8.29 14.07
C LYS A 293 5.70 8.00 15.52
N TYR A 294 4.40 7.97 15.77
CA TYR A 294 3.87 7.56 17.06
C TYR A 294 3.83 6.03 17.17
N SER A 295 3.31 5.36 16.14
CA SER A 295 3.15 3.90 16.12
C SER A 295 4.48 3.13 16.06
N GLU A 296 5.55 3.74 15.58
CA GLU A 296 6.88 3.16 15.50
C GLU A 296 7.68 3.30 16.80
N HIS A 297 7.16 4.00 17.81
CA HIS A 297 7.84 4.13 19.09
C HIS A 297 8.15 2.75 19.69
N ASP A 298 9.30 2.58 20.34
CA ASP A 298 9.82 1.28 20.78
C ASP A 298 8.88 0.51 21.72
N VAL A 299 7.97 1.22 22.40
CA VAL A 299 6.92 0.64 23.23
C VAL A 299 5.91 -0.16 22.40
N TYR A 300 5.57 0.32 21.20
CA TYR A 300 4.60 -0.31 20.30
C TYR A 300 5.27 -1.18 19.23
N ALA A 301 6.40 -0.74 18.68
CA ALA A 301 7.19 -1.45 17.67
C ALA A 301 8.65 -1.59 18.12
N PRO A 302 8.96 -2.54 19.02
CA PRO A 302 10.33 -2.76 19.49
C PRO A 302 11.28 -3.08 18.32
N PRO A 303 12.48 -2.48 18.29
CA PRO A 303 13.45 -2.72 17.23
C PRO A 303 13.97 -4.16 17.22
N ILE A 304 14.24 -4.68 16.03
CA ILE A 304 14.76 -6.02 15.79
C ILE A 304 16.07 -5.91 15.01
N GLY A 305 17.17 -6.42 15.59
CA GLY A 305 18.44 -6.50 14.87
C GLY A 305 18.39 -7.49 13.70
N PHE A 306 18.79 -7.08 12.50
CA PHE A 306 18.87 -7.94 11.32
C PHE A 306 19.94 -7.44 10.34
N GLU A 307 20.93 -8.26 10.01
CA GLU A 307 22.00 -7.93 9.05
C GLU A 307 22.70 -6.57 9.31
N GLY A 308 22.86 -6.16 10.58
CA GLY A 308 23.44 -4.86 10.95
C GLY A 308 22.47 -3.68 10.90
N TYR A 309 21.20 -3.92 10.59
CA TYR A 309 20.11 -2.96 10.60
C TYR A 309 19.18 -3.16 11.81
N SER A 310 18.46 -2.09 12.16
CA SER A 310 17.35 -2.10 13.12
C SER A 310 16.03 -2.09 12.35
N ILE A 311 15.24 -3.13 12.53
CA ILE A 311 13.96 -3.32 11.84
C ILE A 311 12.80 -2.98 12.78
N LYS A 312 11.83 -2.21 12.29
CA LYS A 312 10.55 -1.98 12.98
C LYS A 312 9.37 -2.44 12.13
N LEU A 313 8.35 -2.96 12.79
CA LEU A 313 7.18 -3.57 12.16
C LEU A 313 5.92 -2.80 12.58
N VAL A 314 5.18 -2.33 11.59
CA VAL A 314 3.96 -1.55 11.80
C VAL A 314 2.90 -2.02 10.81
N PHE A 315 1.66 -2.20 11.24
CA PHE A 315 0.55 -2.46 10.33
C PHE A 315 -0.08 -1.15 9.84
N GLN A 316 -0.23 -1.02 8.53
CA GLN A 316 -1.09 -0.02 7.93
C GLN A 316 -2.53 -0.55 7.93
N CYS A 317 -3.44 0.21 8.51
CA CYS A 317 -4.82 -0.19 8.77
C CYS A 317 -5.82 0.78 8.15
N ARG A 318 -6.98 0.23 7.76
CA ARG A 318 -8.20 0.98 7.51
C ARG A 318 -9.06 0.94 8.77
N VAL A 319 -9.59 2.09 9.17
CA VAL A 319 -10.36 2.23 10.41
C VAL A 319 -11.74 2.75 10.07
N LYS A 320 -12.79 2.02 10.43
CA LYS A 320 -14.18 2.39 10.12
C LYS A 320 -14.47 3.80 10.63
N PRO A 321 -15.06 4.68 9.81
CA PRO A 321 -15.47 6.00 10.28
C PRO A 321 -16.40 5.89 11.50
N ASN A 322 -16.21 6.80 12.46
CA ASN A 322 -16.99 6.89 13.70
C ASN A 322 -16.88 5.70 14.66
N SER A 323 -15.99 4.72 14.42
CA SER A 323 -15.81 3.57 15.31
C SER A 323 -14.68 3.73 16.32
N PHE A 324 -13.99 4.86 16.31
CA PHE A 324 -12.83 5.13 17.15
C PHE A 324 -12.97 6.50 17.80
N ARG A 325 -12.28 6.69 18.91
CA ARG A 325 -12.15 7.97 19.60
C ARG A 325 -10.70 8.41 19.56
N LYS A 326 -10.49 9.73 19.43
CA LYS A 326 -9.16 10.34 19.44
C LYS A 326 -8.83 10.83 20.83
N PHE A 327 -7.58 10.68 21.22
CA PHE A 327 -7.07 11.05 22.53
C PHE A 327 -5.67 11.65 22.45
N PRO A 328 -5.26 12.37 23.52
CA PRO A 328 -3.88 12.82 23.67
C PRO A 328 -2.90 11.66 23.81
N GLU A 329 -1.66 11.93 23.43
CA GLU A 329 -0.52 11.04 23.58
C GLU A 329 -0.22 10.70 25.04
N THR A 330 0.19 9.46 25.29
CA THR A 330 0.47 8.90 26.63
C THR A 330 1.94 8.52 26.85
N LEU A 331 2.81 8.78 25.86
CA LEU A 331 4.24 8.48 25.91
C LEU A 331 5.07 9.60 26.57
N GLY A 332 4.45 10.74 26.89
CA GLY A 332 5.01 11.75 27.76
C GLY A 332 6.07 12.63 27.09
N ARG A 333 5.86 12.99 25.81
CA ARG A 333 6.78 13.90 25.09
C ARG A 333 6.65 15.37 25.50
N GLY A 334 5.73 15.69 26.41
CA GLY A 334 5.45 17.05 26.84
C GLY A 334 5.02 17.92 25.66
N ASN A 335 5.60 19.11 25.53
CA ASN A 335 5.26 20.06 24.45
C ASN A 335 5.89 19.69 23.08
N SER A 336 6.72 18.65 23.01
CA SER A 336 7.35 18.25 21.74
C SER A 336 6.43 17.34 20.92
N LYS A 337 6.16 17.73 19.67
CA LYS A 337 5.30 16.92 18.79
C LYS A 337 5.98 15.62 18.38
N PHE A 338 5.22 14.52 18.31
CA PHE A 338 5.69 13.29 17.65
C PHE A 338 5.89 13.50 16.15
N ASP A 339 4.94 14.19 15.55
CA ASP A 339 4.91 14.49 14.15
C ASP A 339 4.50 15.96 13.95
N PRO A 340 5.30 16.79 13.25
CA PRO A 340 4.97 18.19 13.03
C PRO A 340 3.61 18.42 12.36
N ALA A 341 3.08 17.43 11.64
CA ALA A 341 1.81 17.53 10.94
C ALA A 341 0.57 17.22 11.81
N PHE A 342 0.76 16.76 13.04
CA PHE A 342 -0.33 16.36 13.94
C PHE A 342 -0.17 17.02 15.31
N GLU A 343 -1.30 17.37 15.92
CA GLU A 343 -1.32 17.81 17.31
C GLU A 343 -1.31 16.61 18.24
N ASN A 344 -0.52 16.67 19.32
CA ASN A 344 -0.37 15.57 20.27
C ASN A 344 -1.67 15.25 21.05
N ASP A 345 -2.69 16.11 20.98
CA ASP A 345 -3.98 15.94 21.66
C ASP A 345 -4.96 15.00 20.92
N GLU A 346 -4.65 14.62 19.67
CA GLU A 346 -5.52 13.76 18.85
C GLU A 346 -4.79 12.60 18.12
N ILE A 347 -3.55 12.29 18.49
CA ILE A 347 -2.74 11.27 17.80
C ILE A 347 -2.98 9.83 18.25
N GLU A 348 -3.62 9.59 19.40
CA GLU A 348 -4.00 8.24 19.84
C GLU A 348 -5.43 7.93 19.41
N TRP A 349 -5.60 6.98 18.51
CA TRP A 349 -6.92 6.51 18.07
C TRP A 349 -7.22 5.18 18.75
N VAL A 350 -8.33 5.12 19.47
CA VAL A 350 -8.68 3.95 20.29
C VAL A 350 -10.07 3.44 19.94
N THR A 351 -10.19 2.13 19.77
CA THR A 351 -11.46 1.46 19.47
C THR A 351 -11.59 0.12 20.20
N ALA A 352 -12.80 -0.18 20.70
CA ALA A 352 -13.18 -1.50 21.20
C ALA A 352 -13.80 -2.39 20.10
N GLU A 353 -14.09 -1.82 18.92
CA GLU A 353 -14.71 -2.54 17.81
C GLU A 353 -13.66 -3.29 16.99
N ARG A 354 -13.45 -4.57 17.29
CA ARG A 354 -12.45 -5.40 16.60
C ARG A 354 -12.61 -5.40 15.07
N THR A 355 -13.84 -5.51 14.59
CA THR A 355 -14.14 -5.56 13.14
C THR A 355 -14.02 -4.20 12.45
N ALA A 356 -13.83 -3.13 13.20
CA ALA A 356 -13.68 -1.79 12.66
C ALA A 356 -12.26 -1.50 12.16
N VAL A 357 -11.31 -2.39 12.41
CA VAL A 357 -9.91 -2.23 11.99
C VAL A 357 -9.53 -3.33 11.01
N VAL A 358 -9.12 -2.94 9.81
CA VAL A 358 -8.71 -3.85 8.74
C VAL A 358 -7.23 -3.60 8.41
N PRO A 359 -6.29 -4.45 8.87
CA PRO A 359 -4.92 -4.37 8.41
C PRO A 359 -4.85 -4.73 6.93
N TYR A 360 -4.18 -3.89 6.14
CA TYR A 360 -4.05 -4.08 4.69
C TYR A 360 -2.61 -3.98 4.19
N GLY A 361 -1.66 -3.64 5.08
CA GLY A 361 -0.24 -3.68 4.76
C GLY A 361 0.63 -3.91 5.98
N LEU A 362 1.68 -4.71 5.84
CA LEU A 362 2.78 -4.81 6.78
C LEU A 362 3.88 -3.86 6.32
N LEU A 363 4.17 -2.84 7.12
CA LEU A 363 5.26 -1.90 6.91
C LEU A 363 6.51 -2.43 7.64
N ILE A 364 7.58 -2.59 6.87
CA ILE A 364 8.91 -2.96 7.36
C ILE A 364 9.80 -1.73 7.22
N GLY A 365 10.14 -1.13 8.36
CA GLY A 365 11.06 0.00 8.45
C GLY A 365 12.47 -0.52 8.68
N VAL A 366 13.44 0.03 7.96
CA VAL A 366 14.84 -0.38 8.04
C VAL A 366 15.67 0.83 8.41
N PHE A 367 16.30 0.78 9.58
CA PHE A 367 17.02 1.91 10.18
C PHE A 367 18.46 1.52 10.54
N GLY A 368 19.37 2.49 10.43
CA GLY A 368 20.79 2.27 10.75
C GLY A 368 21.56 1.49 9.68
N GLY A 369 22.74 0.97 10.06
CA GLY A 369 23.70 0.29 9.19
C GLY A 369 25.04 1.02 9.16
N SER A 370 26.13 0.30 9.42
CA SER A 370 27.49 0.83 9.23
C SER A 370 27.71 1.11 7.76
N ILE A 371 27.90 2.37 7.38
CA ILE A 371 28.55 2.70 6.10
C ILE A 371 30.01 2.24 6.28
N THR A 372 30.30 1.02 5.87
CA THR A 372 31.68 0.65 5.60
C THR A 372 32.03 1.34 4.30
N HIS A 373 32.77 2.45 4.44
CA HIS A 373 33.36 3.20 3.34
C HIS A 373 34.33 2.36 2.53
#